data_AF-A0A8H2XB75-F1
#
_entry.id   AF-A0A8H2XB75-F1
#
_cell.length_a   1.000
_cell.length_b   1.000
_cell.length_c   1.000
_cell.angle_alpha   90.00
_cell.angle_beta   90.00
_cell.angle_gamma   90.00
#
_symmetry.space_group_name_H-M   'P 1'
#
loop_
_entity.id
_entity.type
_entity.pdbx_description
1 polymer ?
#
loop_
_entity_poly.entity_id
_entity_poly.type
_entity_poly.pdbx_seq_one_letter_code
_entity_poly.pdbx_strand_id
1 'polypeptide(L)'
;MDAQGQDELYPIAILMDELKSEDVQLRLNAIHRVSTIALALGPQRARDELLPFLLDSLDDEDEVLVAIGEELGNGLEEYIGGKEHAHLLLPVLEKLATMEETLVRDKATESINKIAESLSARQVEEYLVPMVRKLSTGDWFTSRTSAAALYASAYSPSASNKDELRKLYSTLAHDDTPMVRRAAAKGLGPFIKKLSKEHLLSEGLPIYKKLASDDQDSVRLLTVEALIAIAEQLKPAEVKEQLLPQIRHAVSDKSWRVRYMVANNFVKLASVVGPEIIRDEMVGAFVQLLKDNEAEVRSASAGQIPGFSKLLDRDVILARVLPCVRDLSTDTSQHVRAALGKEIAGLSPLLTREGTIDHLLPLFMHLLKDEFPEVRLNLIGKLEQVIGVIGIEMLSQSLLPAIIELADDKQWRVRQAIIEYIPLLSTQLGVTFFDDQLSSLCMLWLGDNVYSIREAATVNLKRLTEVFGVDWAKTTIIPKVLAMANHNNYLHRMTTVFAITTMAPTLTVEVIRDSVLPAVLQLATDPIPNIRFNIAKCLEKLGTSLSASGSPEGHEVAQRSIVPALENLRNDPDADVRYFATRGLEKTLGVQVRCK
;
A
#
# COMPACT_ATOMS: atom_id res chain seq x y z
N MET A 1 -47.74 34.19 13.62
CA MET A 1 -47.54 33.10 14.59
C MET A 1 -47.38 31.79 13.85
N ASP A 2 -46.41 31.77 12.92
CA ASP A 2 -45.21 30.93 12.91
C ASP A 2 -45.37 29.47 13.34
N ALA A 3 -45.81 28.65 12.38
CA ALA A 3 -45.57 27.20 12.38
C ALA A 3 -44.38 26.80 11.46
N GLN A 4 -43.85 27.73 10.66
CA GLN A 4 -42.67 27.49 9.80
C GLN A 4 -41.33 27.66 10.54
N GLY A 5 -41.30 28.35 11.68
CA GLY A 5 -40.06 28.59 12.44
C GLY A 5 -39.64 27.47 13.40
N GLN A 6 -40.46 26.44 13.63
CA GLN A 6 -40.17 25.37 14.59
C GLN A 6 -39.45 24.15 13.98
N ASP A 7 -39.65 23.85 12.68
CA ASP A 7 -38.94 22.76 11.99
C ASP A 7 -37.50 23.15 11.57
N GLU A 8 -37.21 24.45 11.46
CA GLU A 8 -35.91 24.97 11.01
C GLU A 8 -34.81 24.93 12.11
N LEU A 9 -35.17 24.80 13.39
CA LEU A 9 -34.22 24.81 14.52
C LEU A 9 -33.73 23.42 14.94
N TYR A 10 -34.38 22.35 14.46
CA TYR A 10 -34.15 20.99 14.94
C TYR A 10 -32.72 20.45 14.64
N PRO A 11 -32.12 20.66 13.45
CA PRO A 11 -30.80 20.11 13.14
C PRO A 11 -29.65 20.74 13.94
N ILE A 12 -29.67 22.07 14.16
CA ILE A 12 -28.68 22.74 15.02
C ILE A 12 -28.91 22.37 16.47
N ALA A 13 -30.16 22.33 16.95
CA ALA A 13 -30.44 21.97 18.33
C ALA A 13 -29.92 20.56 18.66
N ILE A 14 -30.11 19.59 17.74
CA ILE A 14 -29.54 18.25 17.90
C ILE A 14 -28.02 18.29 17.92
N LEU A 15 -27.37 18.99 16.98
CA LEU A 15 -25.91 19.11 16.97
C LEU A 15 -25.39 19.75 18.26
N MET A 16 -26.05 20.81 18.73
CA MET A 16 -25.70 21.50 19.96
C MET A 16 -25.85 20.60 21.18
N ASP A 17 -26.92 19.81 21.25
CA ASP A 17 -27.16 18.88 22.35
C ASP A 17 -26.14 17.73 22.32
N GLU A 18 -25.83 17.20 21.13
CA GLU A 18 -24.83 16.14 20.94
C GLU A 18 -23.40 16.62 21.19
N LEU A 19 -23.02 17.84 20.77
CA LEU A 19 -21.71 18.43 21.06
C LEU A 19 -21.56 18.88 22.51
N LYS A 20 -22.65 19.05 23.26
CA LYS A 20 -22.60 19.26 24.72
C LYS A 20 -22.62 17.97 25.50
N SER A 21 -22.69 16.81 24.83
CA SER A 21 -22.64 15.51 25.49
C SER A 21 -21.31 15.31 26.21
N GLU A 22 -21.35 14.70 27.40
CA GLU A 22 -20.14 14.26 28.10
C GLU A 22 -19.42 13.12 27.35
N ASP A 23 -20.14 12.38 26.51
CA ASP A 23 -19.58 11.29 25.70
C ASP A 23 -18.91 11.83 24.42
N VAL A 24 -17.58 11.67 24.37
CA VAL A 24 -16.70 12.03 23.25
C VAL A 24 -17.14 11.40 21.94
N GLN A 25 -17.59 10.13 21.98
CA GLN A 25 -18.01 9.44 20.77
C GLN A 25 -19.27 10.05 20.18
N LEU A 26 -20.18 10.55 21.02
CA LEU A 26 -21.35 11.28 20.55
C LEU A 26 -20.96 12.62 19.94
N ARG A 27 -20.00 13.35 20.55
CA ARG A 27 -19.47 14.60 19.99
C ARG A 27 -18.78 14.37 18.64
N LEU A 28 -17.93 13.35 18.52
CA LEU A 28 -17.28 12.95 17.27
C LEU A 28 -18.29 12.60 16.16
N ASN A 29 -19.30 11.78 16.49
CA ASN A 29 -20.35 11.43 15.54
C ASN A 29 -21.18 12.64 15.12
N ALA A 30 -21.36 13.63 16.00
CA ALA A 30 -21.95 14.92 15.67
C ALA A 30 -21.08 15.71 14.68
N ILE A 31 -19.77 15.81 14.92
CA ILE A 31 -18.84 16.50 14.02
C ILE A 31 -18.82 15.88 12.62
N HIS A 32 -18.75 14.55 12.51
CA HIS A 32 -18.79 13.88 11.19
C HIS A 32 -20.10 14.08 10.42
N ARG A 33 -21.14 14.65 11.05
CA ARG A 33 -22.42 15.01 10.41
C ARG A 33 -22.53 16.51 10.09
N VAL A 34 -21.49 17.31 10.35
CA VAL A 34 -21.49 18.77 10.12
C VAL A 34 -21.88 19.14 8.68
N SER A 35 -21.42 18.40 7.68
CA SER A 35 -21.82 18.60 6.27
C SER A 35 -23.32 18.37 6.03
N THR A 36 -23.89 17.34 6.65
CA THR A 36 -25.33 17.05 6.59
C THR A 36 -26.15 18.14 7.27
N ILE A 37 -25.65 18.68 8.38
CA ILE A 37 -26.29 19.75 9.12
C ILE A 37 -26.20 21.07 8.33
N ALA A 38 -25.04 21.39 7.75
CA ALA A 38 -24.87 22.54 6.87
C ALA A 38 -25.83 22.47 5.67
N LEU A 39 -25.99 21.28 5.07
CA LEU A 39 -26.96 21.06 3.99
C LEU A 39 -28.41 21.30 4.44
N ALA A 40 -28.79 20.81 5.63
CA ALA A 40 -30.14 20.98 6.16
C ALA A 40 -30.47 22.44 6.53
N LEU A 41 -29.49 23.19 7.04
CA LEU A 41 -29.63 24.60 7.37
C LEU A 41 -29.69 25.52 6.15
N GLY A 42 -29.03 25.10 5.08
CA GLY A 42 -28.80 25.91 3.90
C GLY A 42 -27.68 26.95 4.07
N PRO A 43 -27.18 27.51 2.95
CA PRO A 43 -25.93 28.29 2.92
C PRO A 43 -25.87 29.53 3.81
N GLN A 44 -26.97 30.27 3.97
CA GLN A 44 -26.97 31.49 4.78
C GLN A 44 -26.81 31.18 6.26
N ARG A 45 -27.65 30.27 6.78
CA ARG A 45 -27.63 29.89 8.20
C ARG A 45 -26.39 29.09 8.56
N ALA A 46 -25.87 28.27 7.65
CA ALA A 46 -24.59 27.62 7.86
C ALA A 46 -23.45 28.64 8.11
N ARG A 47 -23.48 29.80 7.43
CA ARG A 47 -22.51 30.88 7.68
C ARG A 47 -22.78 31.66 8.96
N ASP A 48 -24.04 32.00 9.21
CA ASP A 48 -24.41 32.94 10.28
C ASP A 48 -24.55 32.25 11.65
N GLU A 49 -24.79 30.95 11.69
CA GLU A 49 -25.06 30.18 12.91
C GLU A 49 -24.05 29.04 13.12
N LEU A 50 -23.86 28.16 12.13
CA LEU A 50 -23.04 26.95 12.30
C LEU A 50 -21.54 27.28 12.42
N LEU A 51 -20.98 28.15 11.57
CA LEU A 51 -19.55 28.49 11.65
C LEU A 51 -19.19 29.24 12.95
N PRO A 52 -19.95 30.24 13.43
CA PRO A 52 -19.73 30.84 14.75
C PRO A 52 -19.84 29.81 15.88
N PHE A 53 -20.82 28.90 15.80
CA PHE A 53 -20.98 27.85 16.80
C PHE A 53 -19.77 26.91 16.87
N LEU A 54 -19.24 26.49 15.70
CA LEU A 54 -18.01 25.68 15.65
C LEU A 54 -16.80 26.45 16.19
N LEU A 55 -16.71 27.77 15.93
CA LEU A 55 -15.64 28.62 16.45
C LEU A 55 -15.67 28.72 17.99
N ASP A 56 -16.87 28.82 18.56
CA ASP A 56 -17.08 28.89 20.01
C ASP A 56 -16.91 27.53 20.70
N SER A 57 -17.00 26.43 19.94
CA SER A 57 -16.90 25.05 20.44
C SER A 57 -15.49 24.45 20.31
N LEU A 58 -14.45 25.29 20.26
CA LEU A 58 -13.06 24.85 20.13
C LEU A 58 -12.36 24.54 21.47
N ASP A 59 -13.10 24.55 22.57
CA ASP A 59 -12.66 24.08 23.89
C ASP A 59 -13.19 22.66 24.12
N ASP A 60 -12.60 21.69 23.40
CA ASP A 60 -12.99 20.28 23.41
C ASP A 60 -11.73 19.38 23.33
N GLU A 61 -11.93 18.07 23.37
CA GLU A 61 -10.87 17.07 23.27
C GLU A 61 -10.20 17.05 21.90
N ASP A 62 -8.90 16.75 21.87
CA ASP A 62 -8.07 16.81 20.66
C ASP A 62 -8.64 15.97 19.50
N GLU A 63 -9.25 14.81 19.77
CA GLU A 63 -9.88 13.98 18.74
C GLU A 63 -11.04 14.70 18.05
N VAL A 64 -11.85 15.44 18.82
CA VAL A 64 -12.97 16.24 18.29
C VAL A 64 -12.43 17.42 17.48
N LEU A 65 -11.39 18.09 17.98
CA LEU A 65 -10.76 19.21 17.27
C LEU A 65 -10.11 18.79 15.95
N VAL A 66 -9.47 17.61 15.90
CA VAL A 66 -8.97 17.03 14.65
C VAL A 66 -10.13 16.77 13.68
N ALA A 67 -11.24 16.19 14.15
CA ALA A 67 -12.41 15.93 13.32
C ALA A 67 -13.01 17.24 12.78
N ILE A 68 -13.10 18.30 13.59
CA ILE A 68 -13.55 19.63 13.11
C ILE A 68 -12.62 20.13 12.01
N GLY A 69 -11.31 20.12 12.26
CA GLY A 69 -10.33 20.53 11.26
C GLY A 69 -10.47 19.76 9.95
N GLU A 70 -10.71 18.46 10.00
CA GLU A 70 -10.92 17.60 8.84
C GLU A 70 -12.20 17.92 8.08
N GLU A 71 -13.35 17.97 8.74
CA GLU A 71 -14.65 18.22 8.11
C GLU A 71 -14.71 19.59 7.44
N LEU A 72 -14.08 20.62 8.03
CA LEU A 72 -13.99 21.94 7.41
C LEU A 72 -13.20 21.92 6.09
N GLY A 73 -12.21 21.04 5.94
CA GLY A 73 -11.40 20.89 4.73
C GLY A 73 -11.99 19.95 3.67
N ASN A 74 -13.07 19.24 3.99
CA ASN A 74 -13.68 18.21 3.15
C ASN A 74 -14.88 18.76 2.34
N GLY A 75 -14.66 19.89 1.65
CA GLY A 75 -15.66 20.46 0.73
C GLY A 75 -16.80 21.21 1.42
N LEU A 76 -16.64 21.60 2.69
CA LEU A 76 -17.68 22.33 3.41
C LEU A 76 -18.03 23.66 2.75
N GLU A 77 -17.13 24.23 1.93
CA GLU A 77 -17.41 25.43 1.15
C GLU A 77 -18.64 25.30 0.25
N GLU A 78 -18.94 24.11 -0.27
CA GLU A 78 -20.11 23.87 -1.13
C GLU A 78 -21.42 24.10 -0.38
N TYR A 79 -21.45 23.82 0.92
CA TYR A 79 -22.64 23.94 1.76
C TYR A 79 -22.83 25.35 2.35
N ILE A 80 -21.81 26.21 2.29
CA ILE A 80 -21.88 27.61 2.76
C ILE A 80 -22.01 28.64 1.63
N GLY A 81 -22.37 28.19 0.42
CA GLY A 81 -22.60 29.06 -0.73
C GLY A 81 -21.45 29.08 -1.74
N GLY A 82 -20.57 28.08 -1.70
CA GLY A 82 -19.52 27.84 -2.67
C GLY A 82 -18.28 28.72 -2.47
N LYS A 83 -17.46 28.79 -3.51
CA LYS A 83 -16.12 29.42 -3.50
C LYS A 83 -16.13 30.90 -3.08
N GLU A 84 -17.21 31.62 -3.35
CA GLU A 84 -17.36 33.03 -2.94
C GLU A 84 -17.32 33.20 -1.41
N HIS A 85 -17.66 32.16 -0.66
CA HIS A 85 -17.74 32.17 0.80
C HIS A 85 -16.75 31.24 1.50
N ALA A 86 -15.90 30.52 0.75
CA ALA A 86 -14.90 29.59 1.30
C ALA A 86 -13.96 30.23 2.36
N HIS A 87 -13.66 31.53 2.22
CA HIS A 87 -12.87 32.28 3.20
C HIS A 87 -13.48 32.34 4.61
N LEU A 88 -14.77 32.05 4.78
CA LEU A 88 -15.43 32.05 6.09
C LEU A 88 -15.07 30.84 6.95
N LEU A 89 -14.46 29.80 6.36
CA LEU A 89 -13.96 28.63 7.09
C LEU A 89 -12.62 28.92 7.80
N LEU A 90 -11.91 29.94 7.33
CA LEU A 90 -10.57 30.30 7.77
C LEU A 90 -10.47 30.66 9.27
N PRO A 91 -11.39 31.42 9.90
CA PRO A 91 -11.28 31.77 11.31
C PRO A 91 -11.27 30.58 12.28
N VAL A 92 -12.08 29.55 12.01
CA VAL A 92 -12.11 28.32 12.83
C VAL A 92 -10.79 27.58 12.71
N LEU A 93 -10.31 27.42 11.46
CA LEU A 93 -9.05 26.75 11.18
C LEU A 93 -7.84 27.52 11.70
N GLU A 94 -7.86 28.86 11.68
CA GLU A 94 -6.82 29.70 12.27
C GLU A 94 -6.68 29.40 13.76
N LYS A 95 -7.80 29.32 14.48
CA LYS A 95 -7.79 29.04 15.91
C LYS A 95 -7.27 27.63 16.19
N LEU A 96 -7.72 26.62 15.44
CA LEU A 96 -7.20 25.25 15.50
C LEU A 96 -5.69 25.20 15.19
N ALA A 97 -5.21 25.99 14.24
CA ALA A 97 -3.79 26.08 13.89
C ALA A 97 -2.92 26.68 15.01
N THR A 98 -3.50 27.25 16.06
CA THR A 98 -2.77 27.77 17.24
C THR A 98 -2.78 26.83 18.44
N MET A 99 -3.51 25.72 18.39
CA MET A 99 -3.67 24.77 19.50
C MET A 99 -2.36 24.09 19.91
N GLU A 100 -2.29 23.56 21.13
CA GLU A 100 -1.09 22.92 21.67
C GLU A 100 -0.81 21.54 21.02
N GLU A 101 -1.87 20.79 20.72
CA GLU A 101 -1.75 19.48 20.10
C GLU A 101 -1.29 19.59 18.64
N THR A 102 -0.25 18.83 18.28
CA THR A 102 0.36 18.88 16.96
C THR A 102 -0.56 18.29 15.90
N LEU A 103 -1.29 17.22 16.21
CA LEU A 103 -2.22 16.60 15.27
C LEU A 103 -3.34 17.56 14.86
N VAL A 104 -3.87 18.34 15.80
CA VAL A 104 -4.89 19.37 15.54
C VAL A 104 -4.34 20.44 14.59
N ARG A 105 -3.13 20.96 14.86
CA ARG A 105 -2.49 21.97 14.01
C ARG A 105 -2.18 21.45 12.60
N ASP A 106 -1.63 20.24 12.51
CA ASP A 106 -1.29 19.62 11.23
C ASP A 106 -2.56 19.43 10.39
N LYS A 107 -3.65 18.96 11.00
CA LYS A 107 -4.94 18.84 10.30
C LYS A 107 -5.51 20.20 9.89
N ALA A 108 -5.45 21.20 10.76
CA ALA A 108 -5.90 22.55 10.43
C ALA A 108 -5.14 23.14 9.23
N THR A 109 -3.81 23.04 9.22
CA THR A 109 -2.99 23.53 8.09
C THR A 109 -3.21 22.74 6.79
N GLU A 110 -3.46 21.44 6.87
CA GLU A 110 -3.88 20.61 5.72
C GLU A 110 -5.18 21.16 5.11
N SER A 111 -6.19 21.38 5.95
CA SER A 111 -7.50 21.90 5.52
C SER A 111 -7.43 23.33 5.01
N ILE A 112 -6.64 24.21 5.62
CA ILE A 112 -6.39 25.57 5.10
C ILE A 112 -5.77 25.50 3.69
N ASN A 113 -4.80 24.61 3.48
CA ASN A 113 -4.18 24.44 2.17
C ASN A 113 -5.17 23.93 1.11
N LYS A 114 -6.08 22.99 1.46
CA LYS A 114 -7.16 22.55 0.57
C LYS A 114 -8.11 23.70 0.23
N ILE A 115 -8.59 24.44 1.23
CA ILE A 115 -9.50 25.57 1.04
C ILE A 115 -8.86 26.66 0.18
N ALA A 116 -7.55 26.89 0.33
CA ALA A 116 -6.82 27.88 -0.46
C ALA A 116 -6.89 27.60 -1.98
N GLU A 117 -7.06 26.35 -2.40
CA GLU A 117 -7.27 26.00 -3.82
C GLU A 117 -8.65 26.45 -4.34
N SER A 118 -9.64 26.60 -3.44
CA SER A 118 -10.98 27.13 -3.74
C SER A 118 -11.07 28.66 -3.65
N LEU A 119 -10.08 29.34 -3.05
CA LEU A 119 -10.08 30.80 -2.90
C LEU A 119 -9.72 31.54 -4.20
N SER A 120 -10.43 32.62 -4.48
CA SER A 120 -10.02 33.60 -5.49
C SER A 120 -8.78 34.38 -5.05
N ALA A 121 -8.03 34.94 -6.01
CA ALA A 121 -6.86 35.77 -5.72
C ALA A 121 -7.16 36.92 -4.74
N ARG A 122 -8.34 37.53 -4.87
CA ARG A 122 -8.82 38.58 -3.95
C ARG A 122 -9.02 38.04 -2.54
N GLN A 123 -9.67 36.89 -2.38
CA GLN A 123 -9.87 36.29 -1.05
C GLN A 123 -8.56 35.86 -0.40
N VAL A 124 -7.59 35.38 -1.19
CA VAL A 124 -6.24 35.08 -0.68
C VAL A 124 -5.60 36.34 -0.10
N GLU A 125 -5.64 37.46 -0.82
CA GLU A 125 -5.06 38.73 -0.38
C GLU A 125 -5.80 39.34 0.83
N GLU A 126 -7.13 39.28 0.86
CA GLU A 126 -7.95 39.89 1.90
C GLU A 126 -8.03 39.05 3.19
N TYR A 127 -7.95 37.71 3.10
CA TYR A 127 -8.19 36.82 4.26
C TYR A 127 -7.01 35.90 4.58
N LEU A 128 -6.49 35.17 3.61
CA LEU A 128 -5.43 34.18 3.86
C LEU A 128 -4.08 34.85 4.20
N VAL A 129 -3.69 35.89 3.47
CA VAL A 129 -2.41 36.60 3.72
C VAL A 129 -2.38 37.26 5.11
N PRO A 130 -3.41 38.00 5.56
CA PRO A 130 -3.46 38.54 6.92
C PRO A 130 -3.39 37.47 8.01
N MET A 131 -4.06 36.32 7.81
CA MET A 131 -3.95 35.19 8.73
C MET A 131 -2.51 34.68 8.80
N VAL A 132 -1.88 34.40 7.65
CA VAL A 132 -0.50 33.90 7.62
C VAL A 132 0.45 34.90 8.29
N ARG A 133 0.26 36.21 8.07
CA ARG A 133 1.02 37.26 8.77
C ARG A 133 0.85 37.14 10.29
N LYS A 134 -0.39 37.09 10.78
CA LYS A 134 -0.71 36.98 12.21
C LYS A 134 -0.10 35.72 12.82
N LEU A 135 -0.21 34.58 12.14
CA LEU A 135 0.35 33.32 12.62
C LEU A 135 1.89 33.38 12.70
N SER A 136 2.53 34.01 11.72
CA SER A 136 4.00 34.12 11.60
C SER A 136 4.63 35.02 12.68
N THR A 137 3.89 36.01 13.16
CA THR A 137 4.35 36.94 14.20
C THR A 137 3.75 36.64 15.57
N GLY A 138 3.08 35.50 15.73
CA GLY A 138 2.49 35.11 17.02
C GLY A 138 3.54 34.84 18.08
N ASP A 139 3.25 35.18 19.34
CA ASP A 139 4.17 35.02 20.48
C ASP A 139 4.54 33.54 20.71
N TRP A 140 3.56 32.64 20.53
CA TRP A 140 3.72 31.21 20.70
C TRP A 140 4.30 30.53 19.47
N PHE A 141 5.27 29.64 19.68
CA PHE A 141 5.91 28.89 18.60
C PHE A 141 4.93 27.99 17.83
N THR A 142 3.83 27.55 18.45
CA THR A 142 2.79 26.71 17.85
C THR A 142 2.17 27.40 16.63
N SER A 143 1.80 28.67 16.78
CA SER A 143 1.29 29.54 15.73
C SER A 143 2.29 29.71 14.58
N ARG A 144 3.56 30.00 14.92
CA ARG A 144 4.64 30.20 13.94
C ARG A 144 4.99 28.91 13.18
N THR A 145 4.88 27.76 13.86
CA THR A 145 5.03 26.42 13.26
C THR A 145 3.96 26.19 12.20
N SER A 146 2.70 26.47 12.51
CA SER A 146 1.58 26.34 11.55
C SER A 146 1.73 27.29 10.37
N ALA A 147 2.17 28.54 10.61
CA ALA A 147 2.37 29.52 9.56
C ALA A 147 3.30 29.01 8.44
N ALA A 148 4.39 28.32 8.81
CA ALA A 148 5.39 27.82 7.87
C ALA A 148 4.81 26.86 6.79
N ALA A 149 3.69 26.19 7.08
CA ALA A 149 3.03 25.27 6.16
C ALA A 149 2.10 25.96 5.14
N LEU A 150 1.81 27.26 5.30
CA LEU A 150 0.76 27.96 4.56
C LEU A 150 1.30 28.90 3.46
N TYR A 151 2.61 29.16 3.44
CA TYR A 151 3.20 30.15 2.54
C TYR A 151 3.06 29.80 1.06
N ALA A 152 3.14 28.53 0.68
CA ALA A 152 2.97 28.11 -0.70
C ALA A 152 1.57 28.46 -1.26
N SER A 153 0.55 28.40 -0.39
CA SER A 153 -0.85 28.70 -0.71
C SER A 153 -1.15 30.20 -0.64
N ALA A 154 -0.55 30.90 0.32
CA ALA A 154 -0.68 32.36 0.44
C ALA A 154 0.11 33.14 -0.63
N TYR A 155 1.15 32.54 -1.22
CA TYR A 155 2.00 33.20 -2.21
C TYR A 155 1.42 33.12 -3.63
N SER A 156 0.50 34.03 -3.95
CA SER A 156 -0.07 34.17 -5.29
C SER A 156 0.82 35.00 -6.23
N PRO A 157 0.96 34.64 -7.53
CA PRO A 157 1.65 35.46 -8.54
C PRO A 157 1.07 36.86 -8.74
N SER A 158 -0.18 37.11 -8.36
CA SER A 158 -0.81 38.44 -8.47
C SER A 158 -0.66 39.30 -7.22
N ALA A 159 -0.19 38.73 -6.10
CA ALA A 159 -0.20 39.40 -4.81
C ALA A 159 0.78 40.59 -4.74
N SER A 160 0.32 41.69 -4.15
CA SER A 160 1.14 42.86 -3.81
C SER A 160 2.07 42.63 -2.62
N ASN A 161 1.73 41.69 -1.73
CA ASN A 161 2.42 41.44 -0.46
C ASN A 161 3.59 40.43 -0.56
N LYS A 162 4.06 40.09 -1.76
CA LYS A 162 5.08 39.03 -1.95
C LYS A 162 6.36 39.29 -1.20
N ASP A 163 6.87 40.52 -1.24
CA ASP A 163 8.14 40.88 -0.60
C ASP A 163 8.06 40.74 0.92
N GLU A 164 6.91 41.10 1.49
CA GLU A 164 6.64 40.91 2.90
C GLU A 164 6.59 39.42 3.25
N LEU A 165 5.87 38.60 2.48
CA LEU A 165 5.79 37.16 2.71
C LEU A 165 7.16 36.49 2.67
N ARG A 166 8.03 36.83 1.70
CA ARG A 166 9.39 36.26 1.65
C ARG A 166 10.23 36.66 2.87
N LYS A 167 10.13 37.92 3.33
CA LYS A 167 10.79 38.39 4.55
C LYS A 167 10.30 37.66 5.80
N LEU A 168 8.98 37.53 5.97
CA LEU A 168 8.39 36.83 7.12
C LEU A 168 8.81 35.35 7.12
N TYR A 169 8.84 34.69 5.96
CA TYR A 169 9.31 33.31 5.87
C TYR A 169 10.78 33.18 6.28
N SER A 170 11.62 34.15 5.87
CA SER A 170 13.02 34.20 6.29
C SER A 170 13.15 34.30 7.81
N THR A 171 12.29 35.08 8.48
CA THR A 171 12.24 35.15 9.95
C THR A 171 11.93 33.79 10.57
N LEU A 172 10.95 33.04 10.04
CA LEU A 172 10.62 31.70 10.53
C LEU A 172 11.80 30.72 10.38
N ALA A 173 12.54 30.80 9.27
CA ALA A 173 13.73 29.98 9.05
C ALA A 173 14.91 30.34 9.98
N HIS A 174 14.89 31.53 10.58
CA HIS A 174 15.87 32.03 11.55
C HIS A 174 15.33 32.06 12.99
N ASP A 175 14.16 31.48 13.25
CA ASP A 175 13.54 31.49 14.58
C ASP A 175 14.45 30.80 15.61
N ASP A 176 14.51 31.35 16.81
CA ASP A 176 15.29 30.76 17.90
C ASP A 176 14.78 29.38 18.29
N THR A 177 13.48 29.11 18.06
CA THR A 177 12.82 27.85 18.39
C THR A 177 13.06 26.79 17.31
N PRO A 178 13.72 25.65 17.63
CA PRO A 178 13.96 24.59 16.65
C PRO A 178 12.71 24.03 15.97
N MET A 179 11.57 23.99 16.68
CA MET A 179 10.30 23.49 16.15
C MET A 179 9.80 24.35 14.98
N VAL A 180 9.99 25.68 15.05
CA VAL A 180 9.61 26.61 13.97
C VAL A 180 10.54 26.44 12.77
N ARG A 181 11.86 26.37 13.00
CA ARG A 181 12.84 26.12 11.92
C ARG A 181 12.60 24.77 11.24
N ARG A 182 12.22 23.74 12.01
CA ARG A 182 11.84 22.42 11.49
C ARG A 182 10.61 22.51 10.59
N ALA A 183 9.59 23.26 11.00
CA ALA A 183 8.40 23.49 10.17
C ALA A 183 8.72 24.32 8.91
N ALA A 184 9.58 25.33 9.02
CA ALA A 184 10.11 26.07 7.87
C ALA A 184 10.84 25.14 6.90
N ALA A 185 11.74 24.26 7.38
CA ALA A 185 12.41 23.29 6.52
C ALA A 185 11.43 22.36 5.78
N LYS A 186 10.36 21.90 6.46
CA LYS A 186 9.28 21.10 5.84
C LYS A 186 8.51 21.88 4.77
N GLY A 187 8.14 23.13 5.06
CA GLY A 187 7.34 23.97 4.16
C GLY A 187 8.13 24.58 2.99
N LEU A 188 9.46 24.54 3.04
CA LEU A 188 10.31 25.28 2.11
C LEU A 188 10.21 24.77 0.68
N GLY A 189 10.15 23.44 0.48
CA GLY A 189 10.05 22.84 -0.86
C GLY A 189 8.83 23.35 -1.65
N PRO A 190 7.60 23.21 -1.12
CA PRO A 190 6.39 23.77 -1.74
C PRO A 190 6.47 25.28 -1.97
N PHE A 191 7.01 26.05 -1.02
CA PHE A 191 7.12 27.50 -1.14
C PHE A 191 8.09 27.92 -2.25
N ILE A 192 9.26 27.29 -2.32
CA ILE A 192 10.27 27.54 -3.36
C ILE A 192 9.72 27.30 -4.77
N LYS A 193 8.82 26.33 -4.95
CA LYS A 193 8.17 26.08 -6.25
C LYS A 193 7.30 27.23 -6.75
N LYS A 194 6.94 28.19 -5.89
CA LYS A 194 6.17 29.38 -6.24
C LYS A 194 7.04 30.63 -6.47
N LEU A 195 8.34 30.57 -6.16
CA LEU A 195 9.23 31.70 -6.34
C LEU A 195 9.65 31.84 -7.81
N SER A 196 9.84 33.08 -8.26
CA SER A 196 10.55 33.29 -9.54
C SER A 196 12.02 32.94 -9.37
N LYS A 197 12.70 32.61 -10.47
CA LYS A 197 14.13 32.26 -10.45
C LYS A 197 15.00 33.31 -9.76
N GLU A 198 14.70 34.59 -9.96
CA GLU A 198 15.40 35.69 -9.29
C GLU A 198 15.29 35.60 -7.77
N HIS A 199 14.07 35.52 -7.23
CA HIS A 199 13.82 35.41 -5.78
C HIS A 199 14.29 34.07 -5.19
N LEU A 200 14.25 33.00 -5.99
CA LEU A 200 14.83 31.72 -5.60
C LEU A 200 16.33 31.87 -5.31
N LEU A 201 17.07 32.55 -6.19
CA LEU A 201 18.52 32.72 -6.03
C LEU A 201 18.86 33.75 -4.94
N SER A 202 18.13 34.86 -4.86
CA SER A 202 18.43 35.95 -3.92
C SER A 202 17.96 35.70 -2.50
N GLU A 203 16.86 34.97 -2.30
CA GLU A 203 16.21 34.79 -0.99
C GLU A 203 16.00 33.31 -0.64
N GLY A 204 15.46 32.51 -1.56
CA GLY A 204 15.16 31.08 -1.30
C GLY A 204 16.40 30.22 -1.02
N LEU A 205 17.46 30.39 -1.81
CA LEU A 205 18.70 29.64 -1.69
C LEU A 205 19.47 29.96 -0.40
N PRO A 206 19.60 31.24 0.04
CA PRO A 206 20.11 31.56 1.37
C PRO A 206 19.32 30.91 2.52
N ILE A 207 17.98 30.95 2.47
CA ILE A 207 17.12 30.31 3.48
C ILE A 207 17.38 28.80 3.52
N TYR A 208 17.44 28.15 2.37
CA TYR A 208 17.79 26.73 2.26
C TYR A 208 19.17 26.44 2.88
N LYS A 209 20.20 27.21 2.51
CA LYS A 209 21.57 27.00 3.02
C LYS A 209 21.65 27.15 4.54
N LYS A 210 20.88 28.09 5.12
CA LYS A 210 20.78 28.24 6.58
C LYS A 210 20.20 27.00 7.25
N LEU A 211 19.06 26.51 6.76
CA LEU A 211 18.38 25.34 7.33
C LEU A 211 19.16 24.03 7.06
N ALA A 212 19.85 23.92 5.93
CA ALA A 212 20.67 22.75 5.58
C ALA A 212 21.96 22.67 6.43
N SER A 213 22.37 23.77 7.06
CA SER A 213 23.51 23.84 7.98
C SER A 213 23.09 24.00 9.44
N ASP A 214 21.81 23.77 9.75
CA ASP A 214 21.26 23.90 11.10
C ASP A 214 21.95 22.95 12.10
N ASP A 215 22.02 23.35 13.36
CA ASP A 215 22.62 22.54 14.42
C ASP A 215 21.80 21.27 14.70
N GLN A 216 20.47 21.34 14.51
CA GLN A 216 19.54 20.25 14.73
C GLN A 216 19.41 19.37 13.48
N ASP A 217 19.70 18.07 13.63
CA ASP A 217 19.56 17.13 12.51
C ASP A 217 18.10 16.98 12.05
N SER A 218 17.15 17.12 12.97
CA SER A 218 15.70 17.12 12.72
C SER A 218 15.24 18.23 11.78
N VAL A 219 16.00 19.33 11.69
CA VAL A 219 15.79 20.41 10.71
C VAL A 219 16.48 20.05 9.40
N ARG A 220 17.78 19.70 9.45
CA ARG A 220 18.58 19.40 8.25
C ARG A 220 17.95 18.30 7.38
N LEU A 221 17.44 17.23 7.99
CA LEU A 221 16.89 16.08 7.26
C LEU A 221 15.67 16.44 6.39
N LEU A 222 14.90 17.47 6.77
CA LEU A 222 13.74 17.94 6.02
C LEU A 222 14.12 18.81 4.82
N THR A 223 15.35 19.30 4.76
CA THR A 223 15.80 20.17 3.66
C THR A 223 16.07 19.43 2.35
N VAL A 224 16.10 18.09 2.36
CA VAL A 224 16.36 17.28 1.16
C VAL A 224 15.29 17.50 0.08
N GLU A 225 14.01 17.65 0.48
CA GLU A 225 12.95 17.95 -0.49
C GLU A 225 13.08 19.36 -1.08
N ALA A 226 13.47 20.33 -0.26
CA ALA A 226 13.77 21.69 -0.73
C ALA A 226 14.97 21.70 -1.68
N LEU A 227 16.02 20.93 -1.40
CA LEU A 227 17.18 20.79 -2.29
C LEU A 227 16.75 20.31 -3.68
N ILE A 228 15.89 19.30 -3.75
CA ILE A 228 15.34 18.77 -5.01
C ILE A 228 14.50 19.85 -5.70
N ALA A 229 13.61 20.52 -4.98
CA ALA A 229 12.75 21.58 -5.52
C ALA A 229 13.52 22.79 -6.06
N ILE A 230 14.68 23.12 -5.48
CA ILE A 230 15.60 24.15 -6.01
C ILE A 230 16.24 23.63 -7.29
N ALA A 231 16.79 22.41 -7.27
CA ALA A 231 17.47 21.83 -8.43
C ALA A 231 16.54 21.70 -9.65
N GLU A 232 15.26 21.37 -9.45
CA GLU A 232 14.23 21.33 -10.50
C GLU A 232 14.06 22.66 -11.27
N GLN A 233 14.41 23.79 -10.64
CA GLN A 233 14.25 25.14 -11.21
C GLN A 233 15.56 25.73 -11.75
N LEU A 234 16.67 25.01 -11.64
CA LEU A 234 17.99 25.45 -12.07
C LEU A 234 18.48 24.64 -13.27
N LYS A 235 19.34 25.25 -14.10
CA LYS A 235 20.05 24.52 -15.16
C LYS A 235 21.18 23.68 -14.52
N PRO A 236 21.61 22.57 -15.14
CA PRO A 236 22.69 21.73 -14.59
C PRO A 236 23.98 22.48 -14.22
N ALA A 237 24.38 23.49 -15.01
CA ALA A 237 25.53 24.33 -14.70
C ALA A 237 25.34 25.14 -13.40
N GLU A 238 24.13 25.65 -13.17
CA GLU A 238 23.77 26.40 -11.96
C GLU A 238 23.66 25.47 -10.76
N VAL A 239 23.15 24.24 -10.94
CA VAL A 239 23.16 23.21 -9.89
C VAL A 239 24.59 22.89 -9.47
N LYS A 240 25.49 22.71 -10.44
CA LYS A 240 26.92 22.45 -10.20
C LYS A 240 27.56 23.57 -9.37
N GLU A 241 27.29 24.82 -9.72
CA GLU A 241 27.87 25.99 -9.05
C GLU A 241 27.26 26.23 -7.65
N GLN A 242 25.94 26.14 -7.53
CA GLN A 242 25.19 26.62 -6.37
C GLN A 242 24.86 25.53 -5.34
N LEU A 243 24.65 24.28 -5.78
CA LEU A 243 24.09 23.20 -4.96
C LEU A 243 25.04 22.03 -4.74
N LEU A 244 26.06 21.82 -5.59
CA LEU A 244 26.98 20.69 -5.44
C LEU A 244 27.63 20.60 -4.04
N PRO A 245 28.08 21.70 -3.40
CA PRO A 245 28.58 21.63 -2.03
C PRO A 245 27.53 21.11 -1.04
N GLN A 246 26.26 21.49 -1.22
CA GLN A 246 25.16 21.10 -0.33
C GLN A 246 24.77 19.63 -0.53
N ILE A 247 24.79 19.15 -1.78
CA ILE A 247 24.62 17.72 -2.09
C ILE A 247 25.71 16.90 -1.38
N ARG A 248 26.98 17.29 -1.51
CA ARG A 248 28.10 16.59 -0.86
C ARG A 248 27.98 16.58 0.66
N HIS A 249 27.60 17.71 1.26
CA HIS A 249 27.38 17.81 2.70
C HIS A 249 26.23 16.92 3.17
N ALA A 250 25.10 16.88 2.46
CA ALA A 250 23.96 16.06 2.84
C ALA A 250 24.26 14.55 2.75
N VAL A 251 24.98 14.12 1.70
CA VAL A 251 25.43 12.72 1.53
C VAL A 251 26.39 12.30 2.65
N SER A 252 27.24 13.21 3.12
CA SER A 252 28.26 12.94 4.14
C SER A 252 27.92 13.54 5.51
N ASP A 253 26.64 13.81 5.78
CA ASP A 253 26.22 14.43 7.04
C ASP A 253 26.57 13.51 8.22
N LYS A 254 26.96 14.11 9.35
CA LYS A 254 27.26 13.39 10.59
C LYS A 254 26.07 12.55 11.09
N SER A 255 24.84 13.03 10.90
CA SER A 255 23.61 12.32 11.27
C SER A 255 23.21 11.35 10.17
N TRP A 256 23.12 10.08 10.52
CA TRP A 256 22.64 9.05 9.61
C TRP A 256 21.21 9.31 9.13
N ARG A 257 20.40 10.05 9.89
CA ARG A 257 19.02 10.40 9.50
C ARG A 257 19.00 11.34 8.29
N VAL A 258 19.95 12.26 8.20
CA VAL A 258 20.10 13.13 7.02
C VAL A 258 20.57 12.30 5.82
N ARG A 259 21.59 11.44 6.01
CA ARG A 259 22.08 10.53 4.96
C ARG A 259 20.99 9.57 4.48
N TYR A 260 20.16 9.06 5.40
CA TYR A 260 18.98 8.25 5.12
C TYR A 260 17.97 9.00 4.25
N MET A 261 17.67 10.26 4.57
CA MET A 261 16.74 11.06 3.76
C MET A 261 17.27 11.31 2.34
N VAL A 262 18.58 11.49 2.19
CA VAL A 262 19.23 11.57 0.87
C VAL A 262 19.16 10.22 0.15
N ALA A 263 19.49 9.11 0.82
CA ALA A 263 19.39 7.76 0.26
C ALA A 263 17.96 7.45 -0.19
N ASN A 264 16.95 7.76 0.60
CA ASN A 264 15.54 7.48 0.27
C ASN A 264 15.02 8.31 -0.93
N ASN A 265 15.63 9.46 -1.21
CA ASN A 265 15.28 10.33 -2.34
C ASN A 265 16.36 10.38 -3.43
N PHE A 266 17.29 9.43 -3.43
CA PHE A 266 18.52 9.54 -4.23
C PHE A 266 18.23 9.61 -5.73
N VAL A 267 17.29 8.80 -6.23
CA VAL A 267 16.92 8.80 -7.66
C VAL A 267 16.26 10.12 -8.05
N LYS A 268 15.39 10.66 -7.20
CA LYS A 268 14.75 11.96 -7.45
C LYS A 268 15.81 13.07 -7.55
N LEU A 269 16.75 13.11 -6.60
CA LEU A 269 17.86 14.06 -6.64
C LEU A 269 18.74 13.86 -7.89
N ALA A 270 19.14 12.64 -8.20
CA ALA A 270 19.96 12.34 -9.37
C ALA A 270 19.28 12.77 -10.68
N SER A 271 17.94 12.64 -10.77
CA SER A 271 17.18 12.99 -11.98
C SER A 271 17.17 14.49 -12.31
N VAL A 272 17.50 15.37 -11.34
CA VAL A 272 17.41 16.83 -11.50
C VAL A 272 18.76 17.54 -11.55
N VAL A 273 19.89 16.83 -11.33
CA VAL A 273 21.24 17.44 -11.34
C VAL A 273 21.90 17.45 -12.72
N GLY A 274 21.44 16.60 -13.64
CA GLY A 274 21.99 16.47 -14.99
C GLY A 274 23.16 15.47 -15.12
N PRO A 275 23.46 15.03 -16.36
CA PRO A 275 24.31 13.86 -16.62
C PRO A 275 25.79 14.03 -16.23
N GLU A 276 26.32 15.26 -16.34
CA GLU A 276 27.70 15.56 -15.96
C GLU A 276 27.92 15.35 -14.45
N ILE A 277 27.02 15.90 -13.62
CA ILE A 277 27.06 15.74 -12.16
C ILE A 277 26.81 14.28 -11.76
N ILE A 278 25.92 13.58 -12.47
CA ILE A 278 25.68 12.15 -12.21
C ILE A 278 26.99 11.37 -12.31
N ARG A 279 27.69 11.52 -13.44
CA ARG A 279 28.93 10.80 -13.74
C ARG A 279 30.07 11.19 -12.79
N ASP A 280 30.25 12.49 -12.56
CA ASP A 280 31.44 13.00 -11.86
C ASP A 280 31.30 12.92 -10.33
N GLU A 281 30.06 12.97 -9.80
CA GLU A 281 29.80 13.12 -8.36
C GLU A 281 28.83 12.05 -7.81
N MET A 282 27.67 11.87 -8.46
CA MET A 282 26.59 11.06 -7.87
C MET A 282 26.93 9.58 -7.80
N VAL A 283 27.69 9.03 -8.75
CA VAL A 283 28.13 7.63 -8.67
C VAL A 283 28.96 7.37 -7.41
N GLY A 284 29.88 8.28 -7.07
CA GLY A 284 30.68 8.20 -5.85
C GLY A 284 29.82 8.31 -4.58
N ALA A 285 28.92 9.30 -4.57
CA ALA A 285 27.97 9.49 -3.48
C ALA A 285 27.07 8.27 -3.25
N PHE A 286 26.58 7.63 -4.31
CA PHE A 286 25.72 6.45 -4.19
C PHE A 286 26.49 5.26 -3.62
N VAL A 287 27.72 5.03 -4.09
CA VAL A 287 28.60 3.98 -3.56
C VAL A 287 28.88 4.20 -2.07
N GLN A 288 29.09 5.45 -1.65
CA GLN A 288 29.26 5.79 -0.23
C GLN A 288 28.03 5.42 0.59
N LEU A 289 26.81 5.73 0.13
CA LEU A 289 25.56 5.41 0.85
C LEU A 289 25.25 3.91 0.87
N LEU A 290 25.58 3.18 -0.21
CA LEU A 290 25.48 1.71 -0.24
C LEU A 290 26.46 1.05 0.75
N LYS A 291 27.54 1.74 1.12
CA LYS A 291 28.57 1.29 2.07
C LYS A 291 28.50 2.03 3.40
N ASP A 292 27.36 2.66 3.70
CA ASP A 292 27.18 3.40 4.95
C ASP A 292 27.34 2.46 6.15
N ASN A 293 27.80 2.99 7.29
CA ASN A 293 27.93 2.20 8.50
C ASN A 293 26.55 1.79 9.07
N GLU A 294 25.51 2.59 8.84
CA GLU A 294 24.16 2.32 9.34
C GLU A 294 23.33 1.46 8.38
N ALA A 295 22.72 0.40 8.89
CA ALA A 295 21.96 -0.56 8.11
C ALA A 295 20.71 0.08 7.47
N GLU A 296 20.08 1.06 8.11
CA GLU A 296 18.92 1.78 7.61
C GLU A 296 19.27 2.59 6.35
N VAL A 297 20.45 3.22 6.33
CA VAL A 297 20.93 3.98 5.16
C VAL A 297 21.25 3.04 4.01
N ARG A 298 21.93 1.91 4.29
CA ARG A 298 22.19 0.87 3.27
C ARG A 298 20.90 0.27 2.73
N SER A 299 19.90 0.02 3.57
CA SER A 299 18.59 -0.50 3.18
C SER A 299 17.84 0.46 2.27
N ALA A 300 17.79 1.75 2.63
CA ALA A 300 17.19 2.79 1.78
C ALA A 300 17.92 2.90 0.43
N SER A 301 19.25 2.85 0.46
CA SER A 301 20.08 2.91 -0.75
C SER A 301 19.88 1.70 -1.66
N ALA A 302 19.74 0.50 -1.09
CA ALA A 302 19.41 -0.72 -1.83
C ALA A 302 18.08 -0.56 -2.60
N GLY A 303 17.10 0.06 -1.96
CA GLY A 303 15.81 0.47 -2.55
C GLY A 303 15.93 1.33 -3.81
N GLN A 304 17.03 2.07 -3.97
CA GLN A 304 17.24 2.99 -5.09
C GLN A 304 18.08 2.40 -6.23
N ILE A 305 18.67 1.21 -6.06
CA ILE A 305 19.64 0.64 -7.01
C ILE A 305 19.10 0.57 -8.44
N PRO A 306 17.89 0.01 -8.71
CA PRO A 306 17.41 -0.09 -10.08
C PRO A 306 17.11 1.28 -10.69
N GLY A 307 16.55 2.20 -9.90
CA GLY A 307 16.21 3.55 -10.35
C GLY A 307 17.44 4.37 -10.71
N PHE A 308 18.49 4.32 -9.90
CA PHE A 308 19.72 5.06 -10.20
C PHE A 308 20.51 4.41 -11.33
N SER A 309 20.53 3.07 -11.39
CA SER A 309 21.22 2.34 -12.46
C SER A 309 20.66 2.64 -13.86
N LYS A 310 19.37 3.00 -13.97
CA LYS A 310 18.77 3.47 -15.24
C LYS A 310 19.37 4.77 -15.77
N LEU A 311 20.03 5.55 -14.92
CA LEU A 311 20.66 6.82 -15.27
C LEU A 311 22.15 6.66 -15.64
N LEU A 312 22.66 5.42 -15.63
CA LEU A 312 24.07 5.12 -15.82
C LEU A 312 24.30 4.27 -17.07
N ASP A 313 25.49 4.42 -17.64
CA ASP A 313 25.99 3.50 -18.66
C ASP A 313 26.27 2.11 -18.04
N ARG A 314 26.09 1.06 -18.83
CA ARG A 314 26.24 -0.34 -18.39
C ARG A 314 27.61 -0.61 -17.76
N ASP A 315 28.68 -0.04 -18.32
CA ASP A 315 30.04 -0.23 -17.81
C ASP A 315 30.20 0.35 -16.40
N VAL A 316 29.52 1.45 -16.10
CA VAL A 316 29.52 2.06 -14.76
C VAL A 316 28.71 1.19 -13.78
N ILE A 317 27.58 0.63 -14.21
CA ILE A 317 26.80 -0.31 -13.39
C ILE A 317 27.69 -1.49 -12.99
N LEU A 318 28.36 -2.11 -13.96
CA LEU A 318 29.23 -3.27 -13.74
C LEU A 318 30.46 -2.93 -12.87
N ALA A 319 31.10 -1.79 -13.10
CA ALA A 319 32.33 -1.42 -12.42
C ALA A 319 32.12 -0.83 -11.01
N ARG A 320 30.99 -0.14 -10.78
CA ARG A 320 30.78 0.67 -9.56
C ARG A 320 29.60 0.21 -8.71
N VAL A 321 28.49 -0.20 -9.30
CA VAL A 321 27.27 -0.56 -8.56
C VAL A 321 27.27 -2.06 -8.22
N LEU A 322 27.60 -2.92 -9.17
CA LEU A 322 27.57 -4.37 -9.00
C LEU A 322 28.47 -4.88 -7.86
N PRO A 323 29.69 -4.35 -7.61
CA PRO A 323 30.47 -4.73 -6.44
C PRO A 323 29.74 -4.44 -5.12
N CYS A 324 29.05 -3.31 -5.01
CA CYS A 324 28.24 -2.99 -3.84
C CYS A 324 27.03 -3.93 -3.70
N VAL A 325 26.39 -4.31 -4.82
CA VAL A 325 25.30 -5.30 -4.81
C VAL A 325 25.79 -6.65 -4.26
N ARG A 326 27.02 -7.06 -4.61
CA ARG A 326 27.65 -8.27 -4.05
C ARG A 326 27.85 -8.12 -2.54
N ASP A 327 28.45 -7.02 -2.11
CA ASP A 327 28.68 -6.74 -0.67
C ASP A 327 27.36 -6.78 0.12
N LEU A 328 26.30 -6.15 -0.41
CA LEU A 328 24.97 -6.10 0.20
C LEU A 328 24.26 -7.45 0.24
N SER A 329 24.55 -8.36 -0.71
CA SER A 329 23.96 -9.71 -0.70
C SER A 329 24.43 -10.56 0.49
N THR A 330 25.59 -10.20 1.05
CA THR A 330 26.19 -10.84 2.22
C THR A 330 26.17 -9.93 3.45
N ASP A 331 25.35 -8.87 3.45
CA ASP A 331 25.30 -7.90 4.54
C ASP A 331 24.94 -8.58 5.87
N THR A 332 25.53 -8.12 6.97
CA THR A 332 25.23 -8.64 8.31
C THR A 332 23.78 -8.41 8.72
N SER A 333 23.15 -7.33 8.23
CA SER A 333 21.76 -6.99 8.52
C SER A 333 20.80 -7.70 7.57
N GLN A 334 19.90 -8.51 8.14
CA GLN A 334 18.82 -9.15 7.38
C GLN A 334 17.92 -8.13 6.66
N HIS A 335 17.76 -6.91 7.20
CA HIS A 335 16.92 -5.88 6.60
C HIS A 335 17.55 -5.32 5.32
N VAL A 336 18.88 -5.22 5.28
CA VAL A 336 19.61 -4.81 4.08
C VAL A 336 19.51 -5.88 3.00
N ARG A 337 19.74 -7.15 3.36
CA ARG A 337 19.59 -8.27 2.41
C ARG A 337 18.15 -8.38 1.89
N ALA A 338 17.15 -8.15 2.76
CA ALA A 338 15.74 -8.15 2.37
C ALA A 338 15.41 -6.99 1.44
N ALA A 339 15.93 -5.78 1.70
CA ALA A 339 15.79 -4.62 0.82
C ALA A 339 16.43 -4.89 -0.55
N LEU A 340 17.64 -5.45 -0.58
CA LEU A 340 18.27 -5.86 -1.85
C LEU A 340 17.45 -6.91 -2.58
N GLY A 341 16.91 -7.90 -1.87
CA GLY A 341 16.07 -8.95 -2.44
C GLY A 341 14.82 -8.43 -3.14
N LYS A 342 14.25 -7.31 -2.67
CA LYS A 342 13.11 -6.62 -3.32
C LYS A 342 13.49 -6.01 -4.66
N GLU A 343 14.74 -5.57 -4.81
CA GLU A 343 15.18 -4.71 -5.92
C GLU A 343 16.11 -5.38 -6.94
N ILE A 344 16.85 -6.42 -6.56
CA ILE A 344 17.96 -6.98 -7.36
C ILE A 344 17.56 -7.38 -8.78
N ALA A 345 16.35 -7.93 -8.96
CA ALA A 345 15.84 -8.32 -10.27
C ALA A 345 15.66 -7.12 -11.23
N GLY A 346 15.49 -5.90 -10.68
CA GLY A 346 15.40 -4.65 -11.43
C GLY A 346 16.65 -4.30 -12.23
N LEU A 347 17.80 -4.92 -11.93
CA LEU A 347 19.03 -4.77 -12.71
C LEU A 347 19.06 -5.65 -13.96
N SER A 348 18.31 -6.76 -14.00
CA SER A 348 18.31 -7.71 -15.12
C SER A 348 18.06 -7.06 -16.50
N PRO A 349 17.05 -6.17 -16.68
CA PRO A 349 16.83 -5.53 -17.98
C PRO A 349 17.88 -4.47 -18.36
N LEU A 350 18.75 -4.05 -17.42
CA LEU A 350 19.79 -3.05 -17.65
C LEU A 350 21.12 -3.70 -18.09
N LEU A 351 21.30 -4.97 -17.76
CA LEU A 351 22.44 -5.79 -18.18
C LEU A 351 22.11 -6.56 -19.46
N THR A 352 23.11 -7.20 -20.05
CA THR A 352 22.85 -8.21 -21.09
C THR A 352 22.34 -9.50 -20.45
N ARG A 353 21.81 -10.42 -21.27
CA ARG A 353 21.46 -11.77 -20.82
C ARG A 353 22.66 -12.45 -20.17
N GLU A 354 23.82 -12.38 -20.79
CA GLU A 354 25.08 -12.94 -20.29
C GLU A 354 25.49 -12.26 -18.97
N GLY A 355 25.45 -10.93 -18.90
CA GLY A 355 25.76 -10.20 -17.67
C GLY A 355 24.81 -10.52 -16.51
N THR A 356 23.54 -10.80 -16.80
CA THR A 356 22.56 -11.26 -15.80
C THR A 356 22.91 -12.66 -15.30
N ILE A 357 23.25 -13.58 -16.21
CA ILE A 357 23.65 -14.95 -15.87
C ILE A 357 24.96 -14.98 -15.08
N ASP A 358 25.98 -14.25 -15.52
CA ASP A 358 27.32 -14.31 -14.94
C ASP A 358 27.43 -13.56 -13.61
N HIS A 359 26.58 -12.57 -13.36
CA HIS A 359 26.74 -11.67 -12.22
C HIS A 359 25.54 -11.62 -11.28
N LEU A 360 24.31 -11.62 -11.79
CA LEU A 360 23.12 -11.48 -10.95
C LEU A 360 22.59 -12.83 -10.50
N LEU A 361 22.57 -13.84 -11.38
CA LEU A 361 22.05 -15.16 -11.04
C LEU A 361 22.76 -15.81 -9.83
N PRO A 362 24.11 -15.74 -9.68
CA PRO A 362 24.77 -16.28 -8.49
C PRO A 362 24.33 -15.59 -7.19
N LEU A 363 24.12 -14.27 -7.23
CA LEU A 363 23.64 -13.49 -6.08
C LEU A 363 22.18 -13.79 -5.76
N PHE A 364 21.36 -13.93 -6.80
CA PHE A 364 19.98 -14.34 -6.68
C PHE A 364 19.86 -15.72 -6.02
N MET A 365 20.66 -16.68 -6.46
CA MET A 365 20.72 -18.04 -5.88
C MET A 365 21.23 -18.03 -4.44
N HIS A 366 22.20 -17.17 -4.12
CA HIS A 366 22.66 -16.99 -2.74
C HIS A 366 21.54 -16.49 -1.83
N LEU A 367 20.82 -15.43 -2.24
CA LEU A 367 19.73 -14.83 -1.46
C LEU A 367 18.47 -15.71 -1.39
N LEU A 368 18.20 -16.56 -2.39
CA LEU A 368 17.13 -17.57 -2.31
C LEU A 368 17.39 -18.59 -1.19
N LYS A 369 18.64 -18.79 -0.79
CA LYS A 369 19.07 -19.69 0.29
C LYS A 369 19.37 -18.95 1.59
N ASP A 370 18.97 -17.69 1.70
CA ASP A 370 19.18 -16.89 2.91
C ASP A 370 18.51 -17.53 4.11
N GLU A 371 19.08 -17.38 5.30
CA GLU A 371 18.50 -17.89 6.55
C GLU A 371 17.18 -17.16 6.91
N PHE A 372 17.06 -15.88 6.55
CA PHE A 372 15.90 -15.07 6.91
C PHE A 372 14.76 -15.21 5.89
N PRO A 373 13.54 -15.62 6.32
CA PRO A 373 12.46 -15.89 5.38
C PRO A 373 12.00 -14.70 4.55
N GLU A 374 12.07 -13.47 5.07
CA GLU A 374 11.65 -12.29 4.30
C GLU A 374 12.53 -12.08 3.07
N VAL A 375 13.84 -12.38 3.16
CA VAL A 375 14.74 -12.30 2.01
C VAL A 375 14.26 -13.26 0.93
N ARG A 376 14.10 -14.54 1.26
CA ARG A 376 13.63 -15.58 0.33
C ARG A 376 12.28 -15.21 -0.30
N LEU A 377 11.32 -14.74 0.50
CA LEU A 377 10.00 -14.31 0.04
C LEU A 377 10.08 -13.18 -1.00
N ASN A 378 10.91 -12.16 -0.73
CA ASN A 378 11.08 -11.06 -1.67
C ASN A 378 11.65 -11.53 -3.01
N LEU A 379 12.60 -12.47 -2.99
CA LEU A 379 13.19 -13.04 -4.21
C LEU A 379 12.18 -13.90 -5.00
N ILE A 380 11.36 -14.72 -4.31
CA ILE A 380 10.31 -15.53 -4.95
C ILE A 380 9.37 -14.65 -5.77
N GLY A 381 8.94 -13.51 -5.21
CA GLY A 381 8.09 -12.53 -5.90
C GLY A 381 8.73 -11.89 -7.14
N LYS A 382 10.03 -12.12 -7.40
CA LYS A 382 10.78 -11.57 -8.55
C LYS A 382 11.28 -12.64 -9.52
N LEU A 383 10.96 -13.91 -9.30
CA LEU A 383 11.42 -15.01 -10.17
C LEU A 383 11.01 -14.82 -11.63
N GLU A 384 9.77 -14.40 -11.88
CA GLU A 384 9.25 -14.20 -13.24
C GLU A 384 10.09 -13.20 -14.05
N GLN A 385 10.47 -12.08 -13.42
CA GLN A 385 11.27 -11.04 -14.07
C GLN A 385 12.66 -11.56 -14.46
N VAL A 386 13.30 -12.35 -13.59
CA VAL A 386 14.63 -12.92 -13.87
C VAL A 386 14.54 -14.00 -14.95
N ILE A 387 13.55 -14.88 -14.88
CA ILE A 387 13.31 -15.95 -15.86
C ILE A 387 13.07 -15.39 -17.25
N GLY A 388 12.32 -14.29 -17.35
CA GLY A 388 12.08 -13.59 -18.63
C GLY A 388 13.35 -13.12 -19.34
N VAL A 389 14.45 -12.91 -18.61
CA VAL A 389 15.75 -12.47 -19.18
C VAL A 389 16.69 -13.65 -19.45
N ILE A 390 16.84 -14.58 -18.50
CA ILE A 390 17.80 -15.69 -18.63
C ILE A 390 17.30 -16.81 -19.56
N GLY A 391 15.98 -16.95 -19.69
CA GLY A 391 15.32 -17.99 -20.48
C GLY A 391 15.09 -19.31 -19.73
N ILE A 392 14.27 -20.17 -20.34
CA ILE A 392 13.77 -21.42 -19.75
C ILE A 392 14.89 -22.44 -19.46
N GLU A 393 15.95 -22.46 -20.27
CA GLU A 393 17.09 -23.39 -20.10
C GLU A 393 17.77 -23.21 -18.74
N MET A 394 18.09 -21.95 -18.39
CA MET A 394 18.73 -21.62 -17.11
C MET A 394 17.76 -21.78 -15.92
N LEU A 395 16.46 -21.56 -16.14
CA LEU A 395 15.42 -21.87 -15.16
C LEU A 395 15.47 -23.36 -14.77
N SER A 396 15.49 -24.26 -15.75
CA SER A 396 15.51 -25.70 -15.51
C SER A 396 16.80 -26.17 -14.83
N GLN A 397 17.96 -25.66 -15.26
CA GLN A 397 19.26 -26.12 -14.76
C GLN A 397 19.64 -25.53 -13.40
N SER A 398 19.32 -24.25 -13.14
CA SER A 398 19.83 -23.53 -11.96
C SER A 398 18.76 -23.23 -10.92
N LEU A 399 17.59 -22.73 -11.33
CA LEU A 399 16.56 -22.25 -10.40
C LEU A 399 15.66 -23.38 -9.89
N LEU A 400 15.38 -24.39 -10.70
CA LEU A 400 14.50 -25.50 -10.32
C LEU A 400 14.95 -26.20 -9.02
N PRO A 401 16.23 -26.58 -8.83
CA PRO A 401 16.66 -27.20 -7.58
C PRO A 401 16.38 -26.32 -6.36
N ALA A 402 16.56 -25.00 -6.47
CA ALA A 402 16.24 -24.07 -5.39
C ALA A 402 14.73 -23.93 -5.16
N ILE A 403 13.91 -23.94 -6.20
CA ILE A 403 12.45 -23.93 -6.08
C ILE A 403 11.94 -25.18 -5.36
N ILE A 404 12.51 -26.35 -5.68
CA ILE A 404 12.20 -27.61 -5.00
C ILE A 404 12.63 -27.57 -3.52
N GLU A 405 13.79 -26.98 -3.22
CA GLU A 405 14.24 -26.78 -1.84
C GLU A 405 13.29 -25.85 -1.06
N LEU A 406 12.83 -24.76 -1.69
CA LEU A 406 11.88 -23.80 -1.09
C LEU A 406 10.47 -24.36 -0.93
N ALA A 407 10.09 -25.36 -1.74
CA ALA A 407 8.81 -26.06 -1.62
C ALA A 407 8.66 -26.80 -0.28
N ASP A 408 9.78 -27.16 0.36
CA ASP A 408 9.84 -27.83 1.67
C ASP A 408 10.44 -26.91 2.77
N ASP A 409 10.37 -25.58 2.57
CA ASP A 409 10.91 -24.61 3.53
C ASP A 409 10.21 -24.72 4.89
N LYS A 410 10.96 -24.56 6.00
CA LYS A 410 10.42 -24.57 7.36
C LYS A 410 9.33 -23.51 7.56
N GLN A 411 9.50 -22.35 6.96
CA GLN A 411 8.55 -21.25 7.06
C GLN A 411 7.42 -21.45 6.05
N TRP A 412 6.21 -21.68 6.57
CA TRP A 412 5.04 -21.97 5.74
C TRP A 412 4.75 -20.86 4.71
N ARG A 413 4.95 -19.58 5.06
CA ARG A 413 4.76 -18.47 4.09
C ARG A 413 5.64 -18.62 2.84
N VAL A 414 6.85 -19.15 2.98
CA VAL A 414 7.75 -19.43 1.84
C VAL A 414 7.17 -20.54 0.98
N ARG A 415 6.74 -21.65 1.61
CA ARG A 415 6.05 -22.75 0.90
C ARG A 415 4.82 -22.25 0.15
N GLN A 416 3.99 -21.42 0.79
CA GLN A 416 2.81 -20.82 0.16
C GLN A 416 3.18 -19.99 -1.07
N ALA A 417 4.20 -19.14 -0.97
CA ALA A 417 4.64 -18.31 -2.09
C ALA A 417 5.09 -19.18 -3.29
N ILE A 418 5.77 -20.31 -3.03
CA ILE A 418 6.12 -21.27 -4.09
C ILE A 418 4.86 -21.90 -4.69
N ILE A 419 3.88 -22.32 -3.88
CA ILE A 419 2.62 -22.90 -4.36
C ILE A 419 1.89 -21.96 -5.32
N GLU A 420 1.82 -20.68 -4.96
CA GLU A 420 1.17 -19.66 -5.79
C GLU A 420 1.91 -19.42 -7.12
N TYR A 421 3.21 -19.73 -7.16
CA TYR A 421 4.08 -19.57 -8.31
C TYR A 421 4.07 -20.75 -9.29
N ILE A 422 3.70 -21.96 -8.83
CA ILE A 422 3.70 -23.19 -9.64
C ILE A 422 2.89 -23.10 -10.95
N PRO A 423 1.69 -22.49 -11.02
CA PRO A 423 0.94 -22.41 -12.27
C PRO A 423 1.70 -21.67 -13.38
N LEU A 424 2.45 -20.62 -13.02
CA LEU A 424 3.26 -19.88 -13.97
C LEU A 424 4.42 -20.74 -14.50
N LEU A 425 5.14 -21.42 -13.62
CA LEU A 425 6.20 -22.35 -14.00
C LEU A 425 5.68 -23.46 -14.92
N SER A 426 4.50 -23.98 -14.60
CA SER A 426 3.83 -25.04 -15.35
C SER A 426 3.47 -24.60 -16.77
N THR A 427 3.06 -23.35 -16.94
CA THR A 427 2.80 -22.73 -18.25
C THR A 427 4.06 -22.61 -19.10
N GLN A 428 5.21 -22.31 -18.47
CA GLN A 428 6.49 -22.10 -19.16
C GLN A 428 7.25 -23.39 -19.46
N LEU A 429 7.19 -24.38 -18.56
CA LEU A 429 7.95 -25.63 -18.65
C LEU A 429 7.17 -26.76 -19.34
N GLY A 430 5.84 -26.62 -19.41
CA GLY A 430 4.95 -27.60 -20.04
C GLY A 430 4.59 -28.78 -19.15
N VAL A 431 3.62 -29.57 -19.63
CA VAL A 431 2.97 -30.64 -18.87
C VAL A 431 3.89 -31.82 -18.55
N THR A 432 4.73 -32.24 -19.50
CA THR A 432 5.65 -33.37 -19.32
C THR A 432 6.63 -33.12 -18.19
N PHE A 433 7.20 -31.92 -18.17
CA PHE A 433 8.13 -31.51 -17.12
C PHE A 433 7.43 -31.42 -15.75
N PHE A 434 6.22 -30.86 -15.71
CA PHE A 434 5.44 -30.80 -14.47
C PHE A 434 5.20 -32.20 -13.90
N ASP A 435 4.78 -33.14 -14.75
CA ASP A 435 4.48 -34.51 -14.34
C ASP A 435 5.72 -35.21 -13.75
N ASP A 436 6.89 -35.01 -14.36
CA ASP A 436 8.15 -35.63 -13.93
C ASP A 436 8.75 -35.02 -12.66
N GLN A 437 8.66 -33.69 -12.48
CA GLN A 437 9.45 -32.97 -11.47
C GLN A 437 8.64 -32.28 -10.37
N LEU A 438 7.41 -31.82 -10.66
CA LEU A 438 6.62 -30.94 -9.77
C LEU A 438 5.34 -31.58 -9.23
N SER A 439 4.83 -32.63 -9.91
CA SER A 439 3.57 -33.29 -9.55
C SER A 439 3.59 -33.87 -8.12
N SER A 440 4.72 -34.44 -7.69
CA SER A 440 4.89 -35.00 -6.35
C SER A 440 4.79 -33.94 -5.25
N LEU A 441 5.36 -32.75 -5.46
CA LEU A 441 5.30 -31.63 -4.52
C LEU A 441 3.85 -31.13 -4.34
N CYS A 442 3.09 -31.05 -5.43
CA CYS A 442 1.68 -30.65 -5.36
C CYS A 442 0.86 -31.59 -4.47
N MET A 443 1.16 -32.89 -4.50
CA MET A 443 0.49 -33.86 -3.64
C MET A 443 0.99 -33.78 -2.19
N LEU A 444 2.28 -33.49 -1.98
CA LEU A 444 2.84 -33.29 -0.64
C LEU A 444 2.14 -32.15 0.10
N TRP A 445 1.88 -31.01 -0.57
CA TRP A 445 1.25 -29.85 0.06
C TRP A 445 -0.21 -30.05 0.46
N LEU A 446 -0.94 -30.96 -0.20
CA LEU A 446 -2.28 -31.36 0.23
C LEU A 446 -2.25 -32.07 1.59
N GLY A 447 -1.10 -32.64 1.96
CA GLY A 447 -0.85 -33.26 3.25
C GLY A 447 -0.14 -32.38 4.27
N ASP A 448 0.12 -31.10 3.97
CA ASP A 448 0.89 -30.21 4.86
C ASP A 448 0.22 -30.04 6.22
N ASN A 449 1.00 -29.85 7.28
CA ASN A 449 0.48 -29.65 8.63
C ASN A 449 -0.29 -28.32 8.78
N VAL A 450 0.06 -27.30 8.01
CA VAL A 450 -0.54 -25.96 8.05
C VAL A 450 -1.76 -25.90 7.12
N TYR A 451 -2.92 -25.50 7.66
CA TYR A 451 -4.17 -25.41 6.90
C TYR A 451 -4.05 -24.50 5.67
N SER A 452 -3.46 -23.31 5.82
CA SER A 452 -3.30 -22.35 4.72
C SER A 452 -2.48 -22.91 3.55
N ILE A 453 -1.56 -23.83 3.81
CA ILE A 453 -0.82 -24.52 2.75
C ILE A 453 -1.70 -25.52 2.01
N ARG A 454 -2.48 -26.32 2.74
CA ARG A 454 -3.43 -27.25 2.13
C ARG A 454 -4.45 -26.50 1.28
N GLU A 455 -4.99 -25.39 1.80
CA GLU A 455 -5.91 -24.52 1.06
C GLU A 455 -5.28 -23.96 -0.22
N ALA A 456 -4.08 -23.36 -0.12
CA ALA A 456 -3.34 -22.87 -1.28
C ALA A 456 -3.07 -23.99 -2.31
N ALA A 457 -2.73 -25.20 -1.85
CA ALA A 457 -2.53 -26.35 -2.71
C ALA A 457 -3.82 -26.74 -3.47
N THR A 458 -5.00 -26.70 -2.83
CA THR A 458 -6.27 -26.94 -3.54
C THR A 458 -6.55 -25.91 -4.63
N VAL A 459 -6.25 -24.63 -4.37
CA VAL A 459 -6.39 -23.56 -5.35
C VAL A 459 -5.38 -23.74 -6.48
N ASN A 460 -4.17 -24.18 -6.17
CA ASN A 460 -3.15 -24.51 -7.16
C ASN A 460 -3.61 -25.63 -8.09
N LEU A 461 -4.22 -26.72 -7.59
CA LEU A 461 -4.75 -27.78 -8.44
C LEU A 461 -5.82 -27.30 -9.43
N LYS A 462 -6.70 -26.39 -8.96
CA LYS A 462 -7.69 -25.75 -9.84
C LYS A 462 -7.00 -24.98 -10.97
N ARG A 463 -6.01 -24.14 -10.65
CA ARG A 463 -5.26 -23.36 -11.65
C ARG A 463 -4.50 -24.26 -12.63
N LEU A 464 -3.89 -25.34 -12.14
CA LEU A 464 -3.22 -26.33 -12.99
C LEU A 464 -4.20 -27.02 -13.94
N THR A 465 -5.42 -27.30 -13.48
CA THR A 465 -6.49 -27.86 -14.34
C THR A 465 -6.92 -26.86 -15.42
N GLU A 466 -6.95 -25.56 -15.09
CA GLU A 466 -7.21 -24.49 -16.07
C GLU A 466 -6.08 -24.38 -17.11
N VAL A 467 -4.82 -24.63 -16.72
CA VAL A 467 -3.64 -24.55 -17.60
C VAL A 467 -3.50 -25.79 -18.50
N PHE A 468 -3.57 -27.00 -17.94
CA PHE A 468 -3.33 -28.25 -18.67
C PHE A 468 -4.59 -28.95 -19.19
N GLY A 469 -5.76 -28.49 -18.75
CA GLY A 469 -7.05 -29.02 -19.16
C GLY A 469 -7.58 -30.15 -18.28
N VAL A 470 -8.89 -30.39 -18.43
CA VAL A 470 -9.64 -31.34 -17.59
C VAL A 470 -9.24 -32.80 -17.84
N ASP A 471 -8.89 -33.15 -19.08
CA ASP A 471 -8.46 -34.52 -19.42
C ASP A 471 -7.15 -34.90 -18.72
N TRP A 472 -6.21 -33.96 -18.65
CA TRP A 472 -5.00 -34.13 -17.85
C TRP A 472 -5.33 -34.25 -16.36
N ALA A 473 -6.21 -33.39 -15.82
CA ALA A 473 -6.60 -33.49 -14.42
C ALA A 473 -7.27 -34.83 -14.09
N LYS A 474 -8.13 -35.35 -14.98
CA LYS A 474 -8.80 -36.66 -14.88
C LYS A 474 -7.81 -37.82 -14.76
N THR A 475 -6.70 -37.75 -15.49
CA THR A 475 -5.70 -38.83 -15.53
C THR A 475 -4.65 -38.71 -14.44
N THR A 476 -4.18 -37.50 -14.15
CA THR A 476 -2.99 -37.28 -13.30
C THR A 476 -3.31 -36.83 -11.88
N ILE A 477 -4.30 -35.95 -11.70
CA ILE A 477 -4.56 -35.27 -10.41
C ILE A 477 -5.71 -35.91 -9.64
N ILE A 478 -6.86 -36.10 -10.29
CA ILE A 478 -8.08 -36.59 -9.65
C ILE A 478 -7.86 -37.94 -8.95
N PRO A 479 -7.24 -38.96 -9.56
CA PRO A 479 -7.01 -40.24 -8.87
C PRO A 479 -6.20 -40.09 -7.58
N LYS A 480 -5.20 -39.20 -7.57
CA LYS A 480 -4.35 -38.93 -6.40
C LYS A 480 -5.12 -38.21 -5.29
N VAL A 481 -5.95 -37.23 -5.66
CA VAL A 481 -6.83 -36.53 -4.72
C VAL A 481 -7.83 -37.50 -4.09
N LEU A 482 -8.49 -38.34 -4.90
CA LEU A 482 -9.48 -39.30 -4.42
C LEU A 482 -8.89 -40.40 -3.55
N ALA A 483 -7.64 -40.80 -3.75
CA ALA A 483 -6.97 -41.78 -2.90
C ALA A 483 -6.93 -41.36 -1.42
N MET A 484 -6.87 -40.05 -1.14
CA MET A 484 -6.86 -39.50 0.22
C MET A 484 -8.24 -39.58 0.92
N ALA A 485 -9.33 -39.82 0.18
CA ALA A 485 -10.68 -39.97 0.74
C ALA A 485 -10.76 -41.13 1.74
N ASN A 486 -9.95 -42.18 1.56
CA ASN A 486 -9.94 -43.37 2.41
C ASN A 486 -8.85 -43.35 3.49
N HIS A 487 -8.18 -42.21 3.70
CA HIS A 487 -7.06 -42.12 4.62
C HIS A 487 -7.51 -42.10 6.10
N ASN A 488 -6.77 -42.77 6.98
CA ASN A 488 -7.09 -42.86 8.42
C ASN A 488 -7.12 -41.48 9.11
N ASN A 489 -6.16 -40.62 8.79
CA ASN A 489 -6.14 -39.23 9.26
C ASN A 489 -7.24 -38.41 8.59
N TYR A 490 -8.14 -37.85 9.41
CA TYR A 490 -9.29 -37.06 8.96
C TYR A 490 -8.90 -35.81 8.18
N LEU A 491 -7.71 -35.23 8.41
CA LEU A 491 -7.26 -34.02 7.72
C LEU A 491 -7.08 -34.27 6.21
N HIS A 492 -6.60 -35.44 5.81
CA HIS A 492 -6.45 -35.78 4.38
C HIS A 492 -7.82 -36.02 3.73
N ARG A 493 -8.74 -36.67 4.44
CA ARG A 493 -10.14 -36.83 3.97
C ARG A 493 -10.80 -35.46 3.80
N MET A 494 -10.66 -34.57 4.78
CA MET A 494 -11.14 -33.20 4.70
C MET A 494 -10.52 -32.43 3.53
N THR A 495 -9.20 -32.57 3.34
CA THR A 495 -8.51 -31.89 2.23
C THR A 495 -8.97 -32.42 0.87
N THR A 496 -9.35 -33.69 0.78
CA THR A 496 -9.99 -34.26 -0.41
C THR A 496 -11.30 -33.54 -0.72
N VAL A 497 -12.14 -33.32 0.30
CA VAL A 497 -13.40 -32.57 0.15
C VAL A 497 -13.14 -31.14 -0.32
N PHE A 498 -12.17 -30.44 0.27
CA PHE A 498 -11.80 -29.08 -0.14
C PHE A 498 -11.24 -29.03 -1.56
N ALA A 499 -10.35 -29.96 -1.93
CA ALA A 499 -9.80 -30.04 -3.28
C ALA A 499 -10.90 -30.21 -4.33
N ILE A 500 -11.82 -31.16 -4.11
CA ILE A 500 -12.97 -31.37 -5.00
C ILE A 500 -13.84 -30.12 -5.07
N THR A 501 -14.17 -29.52 -3.92
CA THR A 501 -15.00 -28.32 -3.85
C THR A 501 -14.39 -27.16 -4.64
N THR A 502 -13.08 -26.93 -4.50
CA THR A 502 -12.35 -25.87 -5.18
C THR A 502 -12.22 -26.13 -6.69
N MET A 503 -11.99 -27.39 -7.08
CA MET A 503 -11.84 -27.77 -8.49
C MET A 503 -13.17 -27.87 -9.24
N ALA A 504 -14.30 -28.08 -8.55
CA ALA A 504 -15.62 -28.32 -9.14
C ALA A 504 -15.98 -27.43 -10.36
N PRO A 505 -15.75 -26.10 -10.35
CA PRO A 505 -16.09 -25.24 -11.50
C PRO A 505 -15.29 -25.53 -12.77
N THR A 506 -14.14 -26.18 -12.64
CA THR A 506 -13.23 -26.48 -13.77
C THR A 506 -13.44 -27.87 -14.33
N LEU A 507 -14.25 -28.71 -13.70
CA LEU A 507 -14.47 -30.10 -14.11
C LEU A 507 -15.67 -30.22 -15.06
N THR A 508 -15.60 -31.19 -15.98
CA THR A 508 -16.72 -31.52 -16.87
C THR A 508 -17.76 -32.38 -16.16
N VAL A 509 -18.98 -32.40 -16.71
CA VAL A 509 -20.09 -33.24 -16.22
C VAL A 509 -19.69 -34.72 -16.15
N GLU A 510 -19.00 -35.22 -17.17
CA GLU A 510 -18.50 -36.60 -17.23
C GLU A 510 -17.56 -36.91 -16.06
N VAL A 511 -16.56 -36.05 -15.82
CA VAL A 511 -15.58 -36.25 -14.75
C VAL A 511 -16.23 -36.17 -13.37
N ILE A 512 -17.17 -35.24 -13.18
CA ILE A 512 -17.94 -35.13 -11.95
C ILE A 512 -18.75 -36.41 -11.71
N ARG A 513 -19.45 -36.91 -12.73
CA ARG A 513 -20.28 -38.12 -12.65
C ARG A 513 -19.46 -39.37 -12.37
N ASP A 514 -18.44 -39.62 -13.18
CA ASP A 514 -17.80 -40.94 -13.24
C ASP A 514 -16.67 -41.10 -12.22
N SER A 515 -15.99 -40.01 -11.86
CA SER A 515 -14.83 -40.06 -10.96
C SER A 515 -15.10 -39.45 -9.60
N VAL A 516 -15.67 -38.24 -9.56
CA VAL A 516 -15.77 -37.45 -8.31
C VAL A 516 -16.93 -37.89 -7.42
N LEU A 517 -18.13 -38.00 -7.97
CA LEU A 517 -19.34 -38.28 -7.19
C LEU A 517 -19.27 -39.58 -6.37
N PRO A 518 -18.74 -40.71 -6.88
CA PRO A 518 -18.62 -41.93 -6.09
C PRO A 518 -17.88 -41.72 -4.76
N ALA A 519 -16.77 -40.98 -4.78
CA ALA A 519 -15.97 -40.70 -3.58
C ALA A 519 -16.67 -39.70 -2.64
N VAL A 520 -17.31 -38.67 -3.18
CA VAL A 520 -18.06 -37.68 -2.38
C VAL A 520 -19.24 -38.34 -1.66
N LEU A 521 -19.98 -39.22 -2.34
CA LEU A 521 -21.09 -39.95 -1.76
C LEU A 521 -20.64 -40.94 -0.69
N GLN A 522 -19.48 -41.58 -0.86
CA GLN A 522 -18.89 -42.41 0.18
C GLN A 522 -18.58 -41.57 1.44
N LEU A 523 -17.93 -40.42 1.28
CA LEU A 523 -17.58 -39.51 2.38
C LEU A 523 -18.79 -38.85 3.05
N ALA A 524 -19.96 -38.82 2.41
CA ALA A 524 -21.21 -38.38 3.04
C ALA A 524 -21.59 -39.22 4.27
N THR A 525 -21.07 -40.46 4.36
CA THR A 525 -21.30 -41.39 5.48
C THR A 525 -20.16 -41.41 6.50
N ASP A 526 -19.19 -40.49 6.41
CA ASP A 526 -18.04 -40.45 7.33
C ASP A 526 -18.49 -40.31 8.80
N PRO A 527 -17.88 -41.04 9.74
CA PRO A 527 -18.25 -40.96 11.15
C PRO A 527 -18.08 -39.55 11.74
N ILE A 528 -17.22 -38.70 11.17
CA ILE A 528 -16.91 -37.36 11.67
C ILE A 528 -17.88 -36.32 11.07
N PRO A 529 -18.71 -35.63 11.90
CA PRO A 529 -19.67 -34.64 11.41
C PRO A 529 -19.04 -33.50 10.62
N ASN A 530 -17.81 -33.10 11.00
CA ASN A 530 -17.06 -32.07 10.29
C ASN A 530 -16.84 -32.42 8.80
N ILE A 531 -16.57 -33.69 8.49
CA ILE A 531 -16.44 -34.14 7.10
C ILE A 531 -17.81 -34.09 6.42
N ARG A 532 -18.85 -34.61 7.07
CA ARG A 532 -20.20 -34.68 6.50
C ARG A 532 -20.77 -33.30 6.16
N PHE A 533 -20.59 -32.27 7.00
CA PHE A 533 -21.09 -30.94 6.67
C PHE A 533 -20.27 -30.27 5.56
N ASN A 534 -18.96 -30.55 5.47
CA ASN A 534 -18.16 -30.06 4.35
C ASN A 534 -18.50 -30.82 3.05
N ILE A 535 -18.93 -32.08 3.13
CA ILE A 535 -19.52 -32.80 1.99
C ILE A 535 -20.82 -32.14 1.54
N ALA A 536 -21.68 -31.68 2.45
CA ALA A 536 -22.87 -30.91 2.08
C ALA A 536 -22.50 -29.63 1.30
N LYS A 537 -21.47 -28.89 1.74
CA LYS A 537 -20.93 -27.73 0.99
C LYS A 537 -20.32 -28.12 -0.35
N CYS A 538 -19.64 -29.26 -0.42
CA CYS A 538 -19.06 -29.80 -1.65
C CYS A 538 -20.16 -30.17 -2.67
N LEU A 539 -21.21 -30.85 -2.22
CA LEU A 539 -22.38 -31.22 -3.01
C LEU A 539 -23.12 -29.97 -3.52
N GLU A 540 -23.30 -28.95 -2.68
CA GLU A 540 -23.81 -27.62 -3.10
C GLU A 540 -22.96 -27.05 -4.26
N LYS A 541 -21.64 -27.10 -4.14
CA LYS A 541 -20.74 -26.54 -5.15
C LYS A 541 -20.72 -27.35 -6.45
N LEU A 542 -20.76 -28.68 -6.36
CA LEU A 542 -20.89 -29.57 -7.51
C LEU A 542 -22.23 -29.37 -8.21
N GLY A 543 -23.33 -29.32 -7.46
CA GLY A 543 -24.67 -29.09 -7.98
C GLY A 543 -24.77 -27.76 -8.73
N THR A 544 -24.29 -26.68 -8.12
CA THR A 544 -24.26 -25.36 -8.79
C THR A 544 -23.36 -25.34 -10.02
N SER A 545 -22.23 -26.07 -10.03
CA SER A 545 -21.34 -26.17 -11.20
C SER A 545 -21.99 -26.98 -12.34
N LEU A 546 -22.68 -28.07 -12.02
CA LEU A 546 -23.45 -28.85 -13.00
C LEU A 546 -24.60 -28.03 -13.60
N SER A 547 -25.35 -27.29 -12.78
CA SER A 547 -26.43 -26.41 -13.27
C SER A 547 -25.88 -25.27 -14.13
N ALA A 548 -24.76 -24.66 -13.74
CA ALA A 548 -24.10 -23.59 -14.50
C ALA A 548 -23.60 -24.05 -15.88
N SER A 549 -23.33 -25.35 -16.07
CA SER A 549 -22.97 -25.90 -17.39
C SER A 549 -24.07 -25.78 -18.44
N GLY A 550 -25.33 -25.57 -18.03
CA GLY A 550 -26.49 -25.51 -18.92
C GLY A 550 -26.84 -26.83 -19.62
N SER A 551 -26.11 -27.92 -19.34
CA SER A 551 -26.32 -29.22 -19.98
C SER A 551 -27.51 -29.97 -19.36
N PRO A 552 -28.39 -30.60 -20.17
CA PRO A 552 -29.46 -31.45 -19.66
C PRO A 552 -28.92 -32.61 -18.81
N GLU A 553 -27.78 -33.17 -19.22
CA GLU A 553 -27.06 -34.23 -18.51
C GLU A 553 -26.59 -33.78 -17.11
N GLY A 554 -26.07 -32.56 -16.98
CA GLY A 554 -25.65 -32.01 -15.68
C GLY A 554 -26.82 -31.87 -14.71
N HIS A 555 -27.98 -31.41 -15.19
CA HIS A 555 -29.21 -31.33 -14.39
C HIS A 555 -29.69 -32.72 -13.95
N GLU A 556 -29.65 -33.71 -14.85
CA GLU A 556 -30.04 -35.08 -14.54
C GLU A 556 -29.11 -35.70 -13.48
N VAL A 557 -27.79 -35.51 -13.59
CA VAL A 557 -26.80 -35.99 -12.61
C VAL A 557 -27.04 -35.35 -11.25
N ALA A 558 -27.29 -34.03 -11.20
CA ALA A 558 -27.58 -33.32 -9.96
C ALA A 558 -28.87 -33.86 -9.29
N GLN A 559 -29.94 -34.04 -10.06
CA GLN A 559 -31.22 -34.57 -9.56
C GLN A 559 -31.12 -36.02 -9.08
N ARG A 560 -30.38 -36.88 -9.79
CA ARG A 560 -30.31 -38.31 -9.46
C ARG A 560 -29.31 -38.64 -8.34
N SER A 561 -28.24 -37.87 -8.22
CA SER A 561 -27.12 -38.24 -7.32
C SER A 561 -26.92 -37.23 -6.19
N ILE A 562 -27.02 -35.93 -6.45
CA ILE A 562 -26.71 -34.88 -5.46
C ILE A 562 -27.91 -34.58 -4.56
N VAL A 563 -29.10 -34.42 -5.15
CA VAL A 563 -30.32 -34.11 -4.39
C VAL A 563 -30.63 -35.19 -3.35
N PRO A 564 -30.65 -36.50 -3.67
CA PRO A 564 -30.93 -37.53 -2.66
C PRO A 564 -29.88 -37.59 -1.55
N ALA A 565 -28.60 -37.34 -1.88
CA ALA A 565 -27.53 -37.31 -0.90
C ALA A 565 -27.70 -36.14 0.10
N LEU A 566 -28.05 -34.96 -0.40
CA LEU A 566 -28.33 -33.81 0.46
C LEU A 566 -29.62 -34.00 1.27
N GLU A 567 -30.65 -34.66 0.73
CA GLU A 567 -31.85 -35.01 1.50
C GLU A 567 -31.56 -35.97 2.65
N ASN A 568 -30.65 -36.94 2.44
CA ASN A 568 -30.20 -37.82 3.51
C ASN A 568 -29.44 -37.04 4.59
N LEU A 569 -28.50 -36.15 4.20
CA LEU A 569 -27.75 -35.31 5.14
C LEU A 569 -28.63 -34.29 5.88
N ARG A 570 -29.78 -33.90 5.32
CA ARG A 570 -30.77 -33.04 6.00
C ARG A 570 -31.36 -33.71 7.24
N ASN A 571 -31.32 -35.04 7.32
CA ASN A 571 -31.78 -35.82 8.47
C ASN A 571 -30.64 -36.25 9.41
N ASP A 572 -29.42 -35.69 9.24
CA ASP A 572 -28.27 -36.03 10.07
C ASP A 572 -28.48 -35.61 11.54
N PRO A 573 -27.96 -36.38 12.52
CA PRO A 573 -28.02 -35.98 13.94
C PRO A 573 -27.32 -34.65 14.25
N ASP A 574 -26.30 -34.27 13.48
CA ASP A 574 -25.54 -33.03 13.68
C ASP A 574 -26.23 -31.80 13.06
N ALA A 575 -26.32 -30.70 13.83
CA ALA A 575 -27.05 -29.50 13.40
C ALA A 575 -26.39 -28.77 12.22
N ASP A 576 -25.05 -28.74 12.17
CA ASP A 576 -24.32 -28.07 11.09
C ASP A 576 -24.48 -28.84 9.79
N VAL A 577 -24.45 -30.18 9.86
CA VAL A 577 -24.72 -31.04 8.70
C VAL A 577 -26.11 -30.75 8.12
N ARG A 578 -27.15 -30.71 8.95
CA ARG A 578 -28.52 -30.39 8.50
C ARG A 578 -28.63 -29.00 7.89
N TYR A 579 -27.98 -28.00 8.50
CA TYR A 579 -27.98 -26.62 8.02
C TYR A 579 -27.36 -26.52 6.62
N PHE A 580 -26.14 -27.03 6.45
CA PHE A 580 -25.44 -26.96 5.16
C PHE A 580 -26.08 -27.85 4.10
N ALA A 581 -26.66 -28.99 4.46
CA ALA A 581 -27.41 -29.84 3.54
C ALA A 581 -28.68 -29.16 3.02
N THR A 582 -29.43 -28.49 3.90
CA THR A 582 -30.63 -27.71 3.51
C THR A 582 -30.26 -26.59 2.56
N ARG A 583 -29.24 -25.79 2.90
CA ARG A 583 -28.72 -24.73 2.03
C ARG A 583 -28.25 -25.27 0.67
N GLY A 584 -27.60 -26.44 0.68
CA GLY A 584 -27.14 -27.11 -0.54
C GLY A 584 -28.27 -27.52 -1.47
N LEU A 585 -29.39 -28.03 -0.92
CA LEU A 585 -30.59 -28.36 -1.69
C LEU A 585 -31.18 -27.13 -2.35
N GLU A 586 -31.34 -26.04 -1.58
CA GLU A 586 -31.91 -24.79 -2.08
C GLU A 586 -31.14 -24.25 -3.28
N LYS A 587 -29.81 -24.20 -3.17
CA LYS A 587 -28.96 -23.69 -4.26
C LYS A 587 -28.88 -24.63 -5.45
N THR A 588 -28.92 -25.95 -5.23
CA THR A 588 -28.88 -26.93 -6.33
C THR A 588 -30.19 -26.90 -7.12
N LEU A 589 -31.33 -26.72 -6.44
CA LEU A 589 -32.66 -26.69 -7.05
C LEU A 589 -33.09 -25.29 -7.52
N GLY A 590 -32.46 -24.22 -7.03
CA GLY A 590 -32.84 -22.83 -7.33
C GLY A 590 -34.13 -22.37 -6.64
N VAL A 591 -34.51 -22.99 -5.52
CA VAL A 591 -35.78 -22.75 -4.81
C VAL A 591 -35.56 -22.74 -3.29
N GLN A 592 -36.26 -21.87 -2.54
CA GLN A 592 -36.25 -21.91 -1.07
C GLN A 592 -36.95 -23.17 -0.54
N VAL A 593 -36.26 -23.94 0.31
CA VAL A 593 -36.75 -25.19 0.90
C VAL A 593 -37.11 -24.89 2.35
N ARG A 594 -38.41 -24.82 2.67
CA ARG A 594 -38.88 -24.54 4.05
C ARG A 594 -38.39 -25.63 5.02
N CYS A 595 -37.62 -25.26 6.03
CA CYS A 595 -37.29 -26.13 7.17
C CYS A 595 -38.59 -26.58 7.88
N LYS A 596 -38.67 -27.86 8.22
CA LYS A 596 -39.61 -28.39 9.21
C LYS A 596 -38.88 -28.65 10.51
#